data_AF-A0A932RL74-F1
#
_entry.id   AF-A0A932RL74-F1
#
_cell.length_a   1.000
_cell.length_b   1.000
_cell.length_c   1.000
_cell.angle_alpha   90.00
_cell.angle_beta   90.00
_cell.angle_gamma   90.00
#
_symmetry.space_group_name_H-M   'P 1'
#
loop_
_entity.id
_entity.type
_entity.pdbx_description
1 polymer ?
#
loop_
_entity_poly.entity_id
_entity_poly.type
_entity_poly.pdbx_seq_one_letter_code
_entity_poly.pdbx_strand_id
1 'polypeptide(L)'
;MSRIYRCANWLALSLLLFSLQPAFAQTMASMEPKPKPKARKVWGNEDVTQLRKPWDEFLEQKKAAEETAKARAQEAQKEQAARSRKQQLKDDPQALWPKTAAEAGKRVAEKLAEIQELDERITRTRQEYFDALSEVEREALQKKINSLTADLEEAQAELRLLQARLAKLKSNPAAPPPQPPAK
;
A
#
# COMPACT_ATOMS: atom_id res chain seq x y z
N MET A 1 6.15 -42.94 33.25
CA MET A 1 5.41 -44.02 32.57
C MET A 1 5.78 -44.00 31.10
N SER A 2 6.55 -44.99 30.71
CA SER A 2 7.22 -45.13 29.42
C SER A 2 6.29 -45.72 28.37
N ARG A 3 6.37 -45.24 27.12
CA ARG A 3 6.16 -46.07 25.93
C ARG A 3 7.16 -45.67 24.84
N ILE A 4 8.21 -46.49 24.77
CA ILE A 4 9.15 -46.63 23.67
C ILE A 4 8.57 -47.69 22.71
N TYR A 5 9.11 -47.75 21.49
CA TYR A 5 9.08 -48.85 20.50
C TYR A 5 7.94 -48.76 19.47
N ARG A 6 8.13 -48.97 18.16
CA ARG A 6 9.18 -49.69 17.41
C ARG A 6 8.98 -49.48 15.89
N CYS A 7 10.09 -49.52 15.15
CA CYS A 7 10.28 -50.25 13.87
C CYS A 7 9.41 -49.89 12.64
N ALA A 8 9.80 -50.07 11.39
CA ALA A 8 11.05 -50.46 10.71
C ALA A 8 10.68 -50.56 9.21
N ASN A 9 11.62 -50.12 8.35
CA ASN A 9 12.13 -50.93 7.24
C ASN A 9 11.19 -51.22 6.03
N TRP A 10 11.59 -50.79 4.82
CA TRP A 10 12.00 -51.72 3.75
C TRP A 10 12.50 -50.98 2.50
N LEU A 11 13.75 -51.30 2.14
CA LEU A 11 14.40 -51.09 0.85
C LEU A 11 13.88 -52.11 -0.17
N ALA A 12 13.67 -51.67 -1.42
CA ALA A 12 13.75 -52.48 -2.63
C ALA A 12 14.04 -51.50 -3.78
N LEU A 13 15.24 -51.35 -4.34
CA LEU A 13 16.11 -52.31 -5.03
C LEU A 13 15.35 -53.09 -6.12
N SER A 14 15.33 -52.54 -7.35
CA SER A 14 15.06 -53.30 -8.57
C SER A 14 16.14 -52.97 -9.60
N LEU A 15 17.10 -53.89 -9.68
CA LEU A 15 18.13 -53.99 -10.69
C LEU A 15 17.66 -54.97 -11.78
N LEU A 16 17.78 -54.52 -13.03
CA LEU A 16 18.18 -55.24 -14.24
C LEU A 16 17.68 -56.68 -14.48
N LEU A 17 16.88 -56.82 -15.54
CA LEU A 17 16.84 -57.93 -16.52
C LEU A 17 15.94 -57.43 -17.67
N PHE A 18 16.09 -57.73 -18.95
CA PHE A 18 17.08 -58.42 -19.78
C PHE A 18 16.62 -58.13 -21.23
N SER A 19 17.56 -58.18 -22.16
CA SER A 19 17.45 -58.04 -23.62
C SER A 19 16.18 -58.49 -24.33
N LEU A 20 15.82 -57.83 -25.45
CA LEU A 20 15.81 -58.43 -26.80
C LEU A 20 15.45 -57.38 -27.88
N GLN A 21 16.32 -57.18 -28.87
CA GLN A 21 15.96 -56.58 -30.16
C GLN A 21 15.16 -57.60 -30.99
N PRO A 22 14.31 -57.11 -31.91
CA PRO A 22 14.60 -57.45 -33.31
C PRO A 22 14.59 -56.24 -34.24
N ALA A 23 15.53 -56.25 -35.18
CA ALA A 23 15.50 -55.42 -36.37
C ALA A 23 14.41 -55.92 -37.33
N PHE A 24 13.53 -55.04 -37.78
CA PHE A 24 12.77 -55.21 -39.00
C PHE A 24 12.75 -53.89 -39.75
N ALA A 25 13.35 -53.91 -40.93
CA ALA A 25 13.26 -52.86 -41.94
C ALA A 25 12.10 -53.16 -42.91
N GLN A 26 11.70 -52.13 -43.66
CA GLN A 26 10.69 -52.08 -44.74
C GLN A 26 9.25 -51.87 -44.22
N THR A 27 8.38 -51.03 -44.79
CA THR A 27 8.26 -50.49 -46.16
C THR A 27 7.33 -49.26 -46.12
N MET A 28 7.42 -48.41 -47.15
CA MET A 28 6.66 -47.17 -47.34
C MET A 28 5.13 -47.32 -47.21
N ALA A 29 4.50 -46.35 -46.55
CA ALA A 29 3.14 -45.93 -46.85
C ALA A 29 3.03 -44.40 -46.65
N SER A 30 3.02 -43.69 -47.77
CA SER A 30 2.73 -42.26 -47.85
C SER A 30 1.30 -41.99 -47.37
N MET A 31 1.18 -41.25 -46.28
CA MET A 31 -0.08 -40.64 -45.86
C MET A 31 0.24 -39.22 -45.43
N GLU A 32 -0.10 -38.25 -46.27
CA GLU A 32 0.16 -36.83 -46.03
C GLU A 32 -0.45 -36.38 -44.69
N PRO A 33 0.33 -35.77 -43.78
CA PRO A 33 -0.23 -35.15 -42.59
C PRO A 33 -0.92 -33.83 -42.97
N LYS A 34 -2.24 -33.75 -42.76
CA LYS A 34 -2.98 -32.48 -42.84
C LYS A 34 -2.27 -31.40 -42.00
N PRO A 35 -2.05 -30.18 -42.53
CA PRO A 35 -1.36 -29.14 -41.80
C PRO A 35 -2.19 -28.72 -40.58
N LYS A 36 -1.62 -28.88 -39.38
CA LYS A 36 -2.20 -28.34 -38.15
C LYS A 36 -2.31 -26.80 -38.29
N PRO A 37 -3.42 -26.18 -37.87
CA PRO A 37 -3.56 -24.72 -37.94
C PRO A 37 -2.45 -24.07 -37.12
N LYS A 38 -1.67 -23.19 -37.75
CA LYS A 38 -0.64 -22.39 -37.07
C LYS A 38 -1.32 -21.58 -35.96
N ALA A 39 -0.96 -21.82 -34.71
CA ALA A 39 -1.40 -20.98 -33.60
C ALA A 39 -1.04 -19.53 -33.93
N ARG A 40 -2.02 -18.63 -33.91
CA ARG A 40 -1.77 -17.20 -34.11
C ARG A 40 -0.87 -16.75 -32.96
N LYS A 41 0.34 -16.30 -33.27
CA LYS A 41 1.26 -15.76 -32.26
C LYS A 41 0.64 -14.45 -31.76
N VAL A 42 -0.03 -14.53 -30.61
CA VAL A 42 -0.55 -13.36 -29.90
C VAL A 42 0.65 -12.70 -29.26
N TRP A 43 0.97 -11.47 -29.68
CA TRP A 43 2.06 -10.72 -29.07
C TRP A 43 1.67 -10.39 -27.63
N GLY A 44 2.43 -10.92 -26.68
CA GLY A 44 2.26 -10.62 -25.26
C GLY A 44 3.01 -9.35 -24.89
N ASN A 45 2.77 -8.82 -23.68
CA ASN A 45 3.54 -7.67 -23.17
C ASN A 45 5.06 -7.94 -23.13
N GLU A 46 5.45 -9.21 -23.06
CA GLU A 46 6.84 -9.67 -23.10
C GLU A 46 7.49 -9.53 -24.49
N ASP A 47 6.71 -9.58 -25.58
CA ASP A 47 7.22 -9.31 -26.93
C ASP A 47 7.42 -7.80 -27.16
N VAL A 48 6.69 -6.96 -26.42
CA VAL A 48 6.78 -5.48 -26.50
C VAL A 48 8.02 -4.95 -25.77
N THR A 49 8.43 -5.57 -24.66
CA THR A 49 9.64 -5.19 -23.95
C THR A 49 10.91 -5.47 -24.77
N GLN A 50 10.90 -6.50 -25.62
CA GLN A 50 12.01 -6.79 -26.55
C GLN A 50 12.14 -5.78 -27.70
N LEU A 51 11.09 -4.99 -27.98
CA LEU A 51 11.09 -3.93 -28.99
C LEU A 51 11.48 -2.56 -28.43
N ARG A 52 11.50 -2.41 -27.10
CA ARG A 52 11.92 -1.17 -26.44
C ARG A 52 13.40 -0.96 -26.67
N LYS A 53 13.76 0.25 -27.06
CA LYS A 53 15.15 0.61 -27.30
C LYS A 53 15.69 1.33 -26.05
N PRO A 54 17.02 1.32 -25.81
CA PRO A 54 17.59 1.90 -24.59
C PRO A 54 17.24 3.38 -24.35
N TRP A 55 16.90 4.12 -25.41
CA TRP A 55 16.46 5.52 -25.31
C TRP A 55 15.01 5.70 -24.87
N ASP A 56 14.16 4.68 -25.02
CA ASP A 56 12.78 4.71 -24.52
C ASP A 56 12.79 4.62 -22.98
N GLU A 57 13.73 3.85 -22.41
CA GLU A 57 13.95 3.77 -20.96
C GLU A 57 14.41 5.12 -20.37
N PHE A 58 15.22 5.90 -21.10
CA PHE A 58 15.66 7.21 -20.64
C PHE A 58 14.50 8.21 -20.53
N LEU A 59 13.54 8.17 -21.47
CA LEU A 59 12.34 9.00 -21.41
C LEU A 59 11.40 8.56 -20.29
N GLU A 60 11.25 7.27 -20.03
CA GLU A 60 10.50 6.75 -18.89
C GLU A 60 11.16 7.13 -17.55
N GLN A 61 12.49 6.98 -17.42
CA GLN A 61 13.22 7.40 -16.22
C GLN A 61 13.12 8.91 -15.98
N LYS A 62 13.22 9.72 -17.03
CA LYS A 62 13.08 11.18 -16.89
C LYS A 62 11.66 11.58 -16.46
N LYS A 63 10.63 10.94 -17.02
CA LYS A 63 9.24 11.16 -16.58
C LYS A 63 9.02 10.71 -15.13
N ALA A 64 9.52 9.54 -14.76
CA ALA A 64 9.44 9.04 -13.38
C ALA A 64 10.20 9.94 -12.39
N ALA A 65 11.36 10.48 -12.79
CA ALA A 65 12.13 11.45 -11.99
C ALA A 65 11.39 12.79 -11.84
N GLU A 66 10.75 13.29 -12.90
CA GLU A 66 9.94 14.51 -12.83
C GLU A 66 8.67 14.32 -11.99
N GLU A 67 8.02 13.17 -12.05
CA GLU A 67 6.86 12.83 -11.21
C GLU A 67 7.23 12.70 -9.74
N THR A 68 8.34 12.01 -9.42
CA THR A 68 8.84 11.92 -8.05
C THR A 68 9.33 13.26 -7.50
N ALA A 69 9.94 14.11 -8.33
CA ALA A 69 10.30 15.47 -7.94
C ALA A 69 9.07 16.34 -7.64
N LYS A 70 8.00 16.24 -8.46
CA LYS A 70 6.73 16.93 -8.21
C LYS A 70 6.05 16.43 -6.94
N ALA A 71 6.05 15.12 -6.69
CA ALA A 71 5.49 14.54 -5.46
C ALA A 71 6.23 15.06 -4.21
N ARG A 72 7.57 15.05 -4.23
CA ARG A 72 8.40 15.59 -3.12
C ARG A 72 8.19 17.09 -2.91
N ALA A 73 8.03 17.87 -3.98
CA ALA A 73 7.75 19.30 -3.86
C ALA A 73 6.38 19.58 -3.23
N GLN A 74 5.36 18.79 -3.57
CA GLN A 74 4.03 18.88 -2.94
C GLN A 74 4.07 18.45 -1.46
N GLU A 75 4.86 17.44 -1.13
CA GLU A 75 5.04 16.97 0.24
C GLU A 75 5.74 18.03 1.12
N ALA A 76 6.78 18.69 0.60
CA ALA A 76 7.46 19.79 1.28
C ALA A 76 6.55 21.00 1.52
N GLN A 77 5.66 21.33 0.57
CA GLN A 77 4.67 22.39 0.75
C GLN A 77 3.62 22.03 1.83
N LYS A 78 3.20 20.76 1.89
CA LYS A 78 2.30 20.27 2.95
C LYS A 78 2.96 20.32 4.33
N GLU A 79 4.24 19.95 4.44
CA GLU A 79 4.99 20.06 5.69
C GLU A 79 5.12 21.51 6.17
N GLN A 80 5.41 22.45 5.26
CA GLN A 80 5.55 23.86 5.62
C GLN A 80 4.22 24.45 6.09
N ALA A 81 3.11 24.13 5.40
CA ALA A 81 1.77 24.50 5.83
C ALA A 81 1.39 23.89 7.19
N ALA A 82 1.76 22.63 7.44
CA ALA A 82 1.55 21.97 8.73
C ALA A 82 2.31 22.64 9.87
N ARG A 83 3.57 23.05 9.63
CA ARG A 83 4.39 23.80 10.62
C ARG A 83 3.77 25.16 10.94
N SER A 84 3.32 25.91 9.94
CA SER A 84 2.63 27.20 10.14
C SER A 84 1.34 27.03 10.95
N ARG A 85 0.58 25.96 10.68
CA ARG A 85 -0.66 25.63 11.41
C ARG A 85 -0.38 25.27 12.87
N LYS A 86 0.68 24.51 13.15
CA LYS A 86 1.13 24.20 14.52
C LYS A 86 1.52 25.45 15.31
N GLN A 87 2.08 26.45 14.64
CA GLN A 87 2.46 27.72 15.28
C GLN A 87 1.24 28.61 15.55
N GLN A 88 0.31 28.74 14.60
CA GLN A 88 -0.98 29.41 14.84
C GLN A 88 -1.81 28.76 15.94
N LEU A 89 -1.73 27.43 16.10
CA LEU A 89 -2.42 26.72 17.19
C LEU A 89 -1.90 27.12 18.58
N LYS A 90 -0.63 27.56 18.68
CA LYS A 90 -0.05 28.07 19.93
C LYS A 90 -0.48 29.51 20.23
N ASP A 91 -0.63 30.34 19.21
CA ASP A 91 -0.90 31.77 19.36
C ASP A 91 -2.40 32.07 19.53
N ASP A 92 -3.28 31.35 18.84
CA ASP A 92 -4.72 31.45 19.05
C ASP A 92 -5.41 30.11 18.73
N PRO A 93 -5.54 29.22 19.73
CA PRO A 93 -6.16 27.92 19.53
C PRO A 93 -7.62 28.06 19.09
N GLN A 94 -8.33 29.15 19.41
CA GLN A 94 -9.75 29.31 19.04
C GLN A 94 -9.95 29.81 17.61
N ALA A 95 -9.01 30.58 17.05
CA ALA A 95 -9.10 31.08 15.67
C ALA A 95 -9.12 29.96 14.62
N LEU A 96 -8.46 28.83 14.92
CA LEU A 96 -8.42 27.67 14.04
C LEU A 96 -9.65 26.78 14.16
N TRP A 97 -10.53 26.95 15.15
CA TRP A 97 -11.66 26.05 15.33
C TRP A 97 -12.75 26.33 14.29
N PRO A 98 -13.41 25.28 13.77
CA PRO A 98 -14.46 25.47 12.78
C PRO A 98 -15.57 26.36 13.34
N LYS A 99 -15.96 27.36 12.55
CA LYS A 99 -16.99 28.36 12.94
C LYS A 99 -18.39 27.88 12.60
N THR A 100 -18.51 27.00 11.60
CA THR A 100 -19.80 26.46 11.14
C THR A 100 -19.87 24.95 11.33
N ALA A 101 -21.09 24.41 11.49
CA ALA A 101 -21.30 22.98 11.59
C ALA A 101 -20.85 22.23 10.32
N ALA A 102 -20.98 22.86 9.14
CA ALA A 102 -20.52 22.29 7.88
C ALA A 102 -18.99 22.18 7.81
N GLU A 103 -18.26 23.23 8.21
CA GLU A 103 -16.80 23.20 8.28
C GLU A 103 -16.30 22.18 9.32
N ALA A 104 -16.96 22.13 10.49
CA ALA A 104 -16.65 21.13 11.51
C ALA A 104 -16.84 19.70 10.98
N GLY A 105 -17.93 19.46 10.24
CA GLY A 105 -18.20 18.16 9.61
C GLY A 105 -17.12 17.76 8.59
N LYS A 106 -16.68 18.70 7.75
CA LYS A 106 -15.56 18.46 6.81
C LYS A 106 -14.28 18.07 7.54
N ARG A 107 -13.90 18.82 8.59
CA ARG A 107 -12.69 18.50 9.35
C ARG A 107 -12.77 17.19 10.13
N VAL A 108 -13.95 16.82 10.61
CA VAL A 108 -14.18 15.49 11.20
C VAL A 108 -13.94 14.40 10.15
N ALA A 109 -14.45 14.56 8.93
CA ALA A 109 -14.21 13.60 7.85
C ALA A 109 -12.73 13.52 7.46
N GLU A 110 -12.05 14.66 7.34
CA GLU A 110 -10.60 14.72 7.09
C GLU A 110 -9.81 13.99 8.19
N LYS A 111 -10.12 14.24 9.46
CA LYS A 111 -9.45 13.58 10.60
C LYS A 111 -9.74 12.09 10.67
N LEU A 112 -10.94 11.64 10.29
CA LEU A 112 -11.24 10.21 10.17
C LEU A 112 -10.39 9.54 9.09
N ALA A 113 -10.22 10.18 7.93
CA ALA A 113 -9.36 9.67 6.87
C ALA A 113 -7.88 9.62 7.31
N GLU A 114 -7.40 10.64 8.03
CA GLU A 114 -6.04 10.65 8.60
C GLU A 114 -5.83 9.52 9.62
N ILE A 115 -6.81 9.26 10.49
CA ILE A 115 -6.75 8.13 11.44
C ILE A 115 -6.68 6.79 10.69
N GLN A 116 -7.46 6.62 9.63
CA GLN A 116 -7.42 5.41 8.80
C GLN A 116 -6.06 5.23 8.14
N GLU A 117 -5.50 6.29 7.56
CA GLU A 117 -4.16 6.25 6.95
C GLU A 117 -3.08 5.87 7.98
N LEU A 118 -3.13 6.45 9.18
CA LEU A 118 -2.20 6.14 10.26
C LEU A 118 -2.31 4.68 10.70
N ASP A 119 -3.53 4.15 10.83
CA ASP A 119 -3.75 2.75 11.22
C ASP A 119 -3.24 1.76 10.15
N GLU A 120 -3.46 2.07 8.87
CA GLU A 120 -2.91 1.31 7.74
C GLU A 120 -1.38 1.33 7.74
N ARG A 121 -0.77 2.51 7.99
CA ARG A 121 0.69 2.65 8.08
C ARG A 121 1.26 1.90 9.27
N ILE A 122 0.61 1.92 10.43
CA ILE A 122 1.01 1.14 11.60
C ILE A 122 0.95 -0.35 11.27
N THR A 123 -0.13 -0.81 10.64
CA THR A 123 -0.32 -2.21 10.26
C THR A 123 0.77 -2.67 9.30
N ARG A 124 1.07 -1.89 8.26
CA ARG A 124 2.16 -2.17 7.32
C ARG A 124 3.53 -2.18 8.01
N THR A 125 3.82 -1.18 8.84
CA THR A 125 5.10 -1.11 9.56
C THR A 125 5.26 -2.28 10.54
N ARG A 126 4.16 -2.77 11.13
CA ARG A 126 4.17 -3.99 11.96
C ARG A 126 4.47 -5.24 11.15
N GLN A 127 3.92 -5.36 9.93
CA GLN A 127 4.27 -6.47 9.03
C GLN A 127 5.76 -6.42 8.69
N GLU A 128 6.27 -5.26 8.28
CA GLU A 128 7.71 -5.03 8.04
C GLU A 128 8.56 -5.41 9.27
N TYR A 129 8.09 -5.11 10.49
CA TYR A 129 8.79 -5.47 11.72
C TYR A 129 8.90 -6.98 11.94
N PHE A 130 7.85 -7.73 11.61
CA PHE A 130 7.87 -9.20 11.73
C PHE A 130 8.69 -9.86 10.60
N ASP A 131 8.73 -9.24 9.42
CA ASP A 131 9.50 -9.73 8.27
C ASP A 131 10.99 -9.36 8.37
N ALA A 132 11.35 -8.38 9.21
CA ALA A 132 12.73 -7.92 9.37
C ALA A 132 13.65 -9.01 9.96
N LEU A 133 14.77 -9.24 9.27
CA LEU A 133 15.76 -10.25 9.62
C LEU A 133 16.85 -9.71 10.56
N SER A 134 16.99 -8.39 10.65
CA SER A 134 18.01 -7.70 11.46
C SER A 134 17.41 -7.05 12.69
N GLU A 135 18.09 -7.18 13.84
CA GLU A 135 17.67 -6.54 15.08
C GLU A 135 17.72 -5.02 15.00
N VAL A 136 18.72 -4.48 14.29
CA VAL A 136 18.84 -3.03 14.07
C VAL A 136 17.66 -2.49 13.25
N GLU A 137 17.20 -3.26 12.26
CA GLU A 137 16.04 -2.92 11.46
C GLU A 137 14.75 -3.00 12.28
N ARG A 138 14.60 -4.06 13.09
CA ARG A 138 13.49 -4.20 14.04
C ARG A 138 13.42 -3.04 15.03
N GLU A 139 14.54 -2.62 15.62
CA GLU A 139 14.56 -1.47 16.52
C GLU A 139 14.12 -0.16 15.82
N ALA A 140 14.57 0.06 14.59
CA ALA A 140 14.17 1.23 13.80
C ALA A 140 12.66 1.21 13.48
N LEU A 141 12.14 0.06 13.08
CA LEU A 141 10.71 -0.14 12.80
C LEU A 141 9.87 -0.01 14.07
N GLN A 142 10.35 -0.50 15.22
CA GLN A 142 9.67 -0.32 16.50
C GLN A 142 9.56 1.16 16.90
N LYS A 143 10.63 1.94 16.72
CA LYS A 143 10.59 3.39 16.95
C LYS A 143 9.57 4.08 16.03
N LYS A 144 9.51 3.65 14.76
CA LYS A 144 8.54 4.16 13.79
C LYS A 144 7.10 3.79 14.18
N ILE A 145 6.85 2.56 14.65
CA ILE A 145 5.54 2.15 15.17
C ILE A 145 5.13 3.02 16.37
N ASN A 146 6.04 3.25 17.31
CA ASN A 146 5.76 4.07 18.49
C ASN A 146 5.42 5.52 18.10
N SER A 147 6.17 6.11 17.16
CA SER A 147 5.89 7.44 16.61
C SER A 147 4.51 7.51 15.97
N LEU A 148 4.19 6.57 15.07
CA LEU A 148 2.88 6.54 14.40
C LEU A 148 1.73 6.33 15.37
N THR A 149 1.96 5.54 16.44
CA THR A 149 0.95 5.32 17.49
C THR A 149 0.67 6.61 18.26
N ALA A 150 1.70 7.39 18.59
CA ALA A 150 1.54 8.69 19.23
C ALA A 150 0.78 9.68 18.31
N ASP A 151 1.10 9.71 17.02
CA ASP A 151 0.39 10.54 16.04
C ASP A 151 -1.10 10.14 15.93
N LEU A 152 -1.39 8.83 15.99
CA LEU A 152 -2.76 8.30 15.96
C LEU A 152 -3.54 8.74 17.22
N GLU A 153 -2.93 8.66 18.40
CA GLU A 153 -3.55 9.11 19.66
C GLU A 153 -3.86 10.62 19.63
N GLU A 154 -2.94 11.44 19.11
CA GLU A 154 -3.15 12.87 18.92
C GLU A 154 -4.33 13.13 17.96
N ALA A 155 -4.35 12.46 16.80
CA ALA A 155 -5.45 12.60 15.84
C ALA A 155 -6.81 12.17 16.42
N GLN A 156 -6.86 11.11 17.22
CA GLN A 156 -8.07 10.69 17.93
C GLN A 156 -8.53 11.71 18.97
N ALA A 157 -7.60 12.33 19.71
CA ALA A 157 -7.93 13.37 20.67
C ALA A 157 -8.52 14.60 19.95
N GLU A 158 -7.92 15.02 18.85
CA GLU A 158 -8.45 16.12 18.01
C GLU A 158 -9.83 15.79 17.43
N LEU A 159 -10.05 14.56 16.96
CA LEU A 159 -11.35 14.10 16.48
C LEU A 159 -12.44 14.27 17.54
N ARG A 160 -12.17 13.86 18.79
CA ARG A 160 -13.11 13.99 19.91
C ARG A 160 -13.44 15.47 20.18
N LEU A 161 -12.44 16.36 20.13
CA LEU A 161 -12.64 17.81 20.28
C LEU A 161 -13.50 18.39 19.15
N LEU A 162 -13.25 17.99 17.90
CA LEU A 162 -14.03 18.42 16.73
C LEU A 162 -15.47 17.90 16.79
N GLN A 163 -15.70 16.66 17.21
CA GLN A 163 -17.03 16.10 17.41
C GLN A 163 -17.80 16.85 18.51
N ALA A 164 -17.15 17.14 19.64
CA ALA A 164 -17.75 17.95 20.70
C ALA A 164 -18.09 19.37 20.22
N ARG A 165 -17.22 19.98 19.40
CA ARG A 165 -17.48 21.29 18.80
C ARG A 165 -18.65 21.25 17.82
N LEU A 166 -18.70 20.22 16.97
CA LEU A 166 -19.80 20.02 16.03
C LEU A 166 -21.13 19.85 16.76
N ALA A 167 -21.16 19.09 17.85
CA ALA A 167 -22.34 18.97 18.70
C ALA A 167 -22.79 20.34 19.26
N LYS A 168 -21.85 21.14 19.79
CA LYS A 168 -22.13 22.50 20.28
C LYS A 168 -22.68 23.44 19.19
N LEU A 169 -22.12 23.37 17.98
CA LEU A 169 -22.55 24.19 16.84
C LEU A 169 -23.91 23.76 16.29
N LYS A 170 -24.26 22.47 16.39
CA LYS A 170 -25.59 21.97 16.03
C LYS A 170 -26.63 22.32 17.09
N SER A 171 -26.28 22.29 18.37
CA SER A 171 -27.20 22.61 19.47
C SER A 171 -27.43 24.11 19.65
N ASN A 172 -26.50 24.94 19.16
CA ASN A 172 -26.61 26.40 19.23
C ASN A 172 -26.37 26.98 17.83
N PRO A 173 -27.37 26.90 16.91
CA PRO A 173 -27.27 27.53 15.61
C PRO A 173 -27.10 29.03 15.85
N ALA A 174 -25.92 29.55 15.58
CA ALA A 174 -25.63 30.97 15.76
C ALA A 174 -26.74 31.81 15.10
N ALA A 175 -27.33 32.72 15.88
CA ALA A 175 -28.34 33.65 15.43
C ALA A 175 -27.86 34.39 14.17
N PRO A 176 -28.77 34.70 13.22
CA PRO A 176 -28.40 35.43 12.01
C PRO A 176 -27.69 36.74 12.36
N PRO A 177 -26.70 37.18 11.55
CA PRO A 177 -25.98 38.41 11.82
C PRO A 177 -26.94 39.59 11.97
N PRO A 178 -26.66 40.56 12.86
CA PRO A 178 -27.52 41.73 13.04
C PRO A 178 -27.67 42.43 11.69
N GLN A 179 -28.90 42.46 11.17
CA GLN A 179 -29.23 43.22 9.98
C GLN A 179 -28.94 44.71 10.29
N PRO A 180 -28.22 45.44 9.43
CA PRO A 180 -28.05 46.87 9.62
C PRO A 180 -29.44 47.56 9.60
N PRO A 181 -29.65 48.60 10.42
CA PRO A 181 -30.95 49.26 10.53
C PRO A 181 -31.38 49.80 9.16
N ALA A 182 -32.61 49.46 8.75
CA ALA A 182 -33.24 50.01 7.58
C ALA A 182 -33.32 51.54 7.74
N LYS A 183 -32.82 52.27 6.72
CA LYS A 183 -32.96 53.72 6.62
C LYS A 183 -34.38 54.10 6.22
#